data_AF-A0A4V1SAL1-F1
#
_entry.id   AF-A0A4V1SAL1-F1
#
_cell.length_a   1.000
_cell.length_b   1.000
_cell.length_c   1.000
_cell.angle_alpha   90.00
_cell.angle_beta   90.00
_cell.angle_gamma   90.00
#
_symmetry.space_group_name_H-M   'P 1'
#
loop_
_entity.id
_entity.type
_entity.pdbx_description
1 polymer ?
#
loop_
_entity_poly.entity_id
_entity_poly.type
_entity_poly.pdbx_seq_one_letter_code
_entity_poly.pdbx_strand_id
1 'polypeptide(L)' 'MKGLLEELDYCECPLGEIILRRRKVLSLGGEIVYDVILNEEFLMSSLFHAAEDA' A
#
# COMPACT_ATOMS: atom_id res chain seq x y z
N MET A 1 -3.12 9.01 -17.92
CA MET A 1 -3.07 7.54 -17.73
C MET A 1 -2.45 7.30 -16.35
N LYS A 2 -3.18 6.76 -15.38
CA LYS A 2 -2.63 6.48 -14.04
C LYS A 2 -1.58 5.37 -14.16
N GLY A 3 -0.38 5.59 -13.59
CA GLY A 3 0.71 4.61 -13.62
C GLY A 3 0.36 3.30 -12.91
N LEU A 4 1.15 2.25 -13.17
CA LEU A 4 1.01 0.94 -12.50
C LEU A 4 1.24 1.04 -10.98
N LEU A 5 1.98 2.06 -10.55
CA LEU A 5 2.28 2.39 -9.17
C LEU A 5 2.33 3.92 -9.03
N GLU A 6 1.80 4.45 -7.93
CA GLU A 6 1.81 5.87 -7.58
C GLU A 6 1.92 6.00 -6.05
N GLU A 7 2.84 6.82 -5.57
CA GLU A 7 2.86 7.27 -4.17
C GLU A 7 1.78 8.33 -3.96
N LEU A 8 0.98 8.19 -2.92
CA LEU A 8 -0.16 9.06 -2.62
C LEU A 8 0.12 10.01 -1.46
N ASP A 9 0.85 9.56 -0.45
CA ASP A 9 1.12 10.33 0.75
C ASP A 9 2.37 9.82 1.47
N TYR A 10 2.99 10.71 2.26
CA TYR A 10 4.17 10.45 3.08
C TYR A 10 4.01 11.13 4.44
N CYS A 11 4.31 10.41 5.52
CA CYS A 11 4.41 11.03 6.83
C CYS A 11 5.55 10.43 7.67
N GLU A 12 6.14 11.25 8.52
CA GLU A 12 7.09 10.78 9.53
C GLU A 12 6.35 10.52 10.85
N CYS A 13 6.68 9.42 11.50
CA CYS A 13 6.18 9.12 12.84
C CYS A 13 7.30 8.56 13.73
N PRO A 14 7.11 8.47 15.06
CA PRO A 14 8.13 7.92 15.96
C PRO A 14 8.56 6.48 15.64
N LEU A 15 7.75 5.72 14.91
CA LEU A 15 8.06 4.36 14.48
C LEU A 15 8.87 4.30 13.17
N GLY A 16 8.92 5.39 12.41
CA GLY A 16 9.55 5.44 11.10
C GLY A 16 8.79 6.26 10.06
N GLU A 17 9.27 6.20 8.82
CA GLU A 17 8.63 6.83 7.66
C GLU A 17 7.44 5.98 7.21
N ILE A 18 6.27 6.57 7.02
CA ILE A 18 5.09 5.88 6.50
C ILE A 18 4.84 6.38 5.08
N ILE A 19 4.72 5.44 4.14
CA ILE A 19 4.38 5.74 2.75
C ILE A 19 3.07 5.05 2.40
N LEU A 20 2.11 5.83 1.89
CA LEU A 20 0.90 5.31 1.26
C LEU A 20 1.10 5.28 -0.24
N ARG A 21 0.95 4.11 -0.85
CA ARG A 21 1.01 3.96 -2.32
C ARG A 21 -0.21 3.24 -2.87
N ARG A 22 -0.54 3.55 -4.12
CA ARG A 22 -1.54 2.86 -4.93
C ARG A 22 -0.88 2.12 -6.07
N ARG A 23 -1.20 0.84 -6.23
CA ARG A 23 -0.78 0.04 -7.39
C ARG A 23 -1.97 -0.62 -8.07
N LYS A 24 -1.79 -0.91 -9.36
CA LYS A 24 -2.75 -1.66 -10.18
C LYS A 24 -2.27 -3.08 -10.37
N VAL A 25 -3.05 -4.06 -9.91
CA VAL A 25 -2.68 -5.48 -9.93
C VAL A 25 -3.25 -6.15 -11.18
N LEU A 26 -2.44 -6.26 -12.22
CA LEU A 26 -2.88 -6.78 -13.52
C LEU A 26 -3.33 -8.25 -13.46
N SER A 27 -2.71 -9.06 -12.61
CA SER A 27 -3.09 -10.47 -12.41
C SER A 27 -4.47 -10.65 -11.77
N LEU A 28 -4.99 -9.62 -11.08
CA LEU A 28 -6.34 -9.58 -10.52
C LEU A 28 -7.27 -8.69 -11.37
N GLY A 29 -7.15 -8.77 -12.70
CA GLY A 29 -8.04 -8.01 -13.61
C GLY A 29 -7.83 -6.50 -13.56
N GLY A 30 -6.70 -6.03 -13.03
CA GLY A 30 -6.42 -4.61 -12.87
C GLY A 30 -7.04 -3.99 -11.62
N GLU A 31 -7.29 -4.80 -10.58
CA GLU A 31 -7.71 -4.34 -9.27
C GLU A 31 -6.78 -3.26 -8.71
N ILE A 32 -7.36 -2.28 -8.03
CA ILE A 32 -6.62 -1.19 -7.39
C ILE A 32 -6.37 -1.58 -5.94
N VAL A 33 -5.09 -1.56 -5.56
CA VAL A 33 -4.66 -1.94 -4.22
C VAL A 33 -3.87 -0.78 -3.60
N TYR A 34 -4.13 -0.56 -2.31
CA TYR A 34 -3.42 0.41 -1.50
C TYR A 34 -2.47 -0.35 -0.57
N ASP A 35 -1.20 0.04 -0.55
CA ASP A 35 -0.21 -0.52 0.36
C ASP A 35 0.29 0.58 1.31
N VAL A 36 0.56 0.20 2.54
CA VAL A 36 1.27 1.00 3.54
C VAL A 36 2.66 0.39 3.73
N ILE A 37 3.68 1.23 3.64
CA ILE A 37 5.08 0.88 3.88
C ILE A 37 5.54 1.61 5.15
N LEU A 38 6.27 0.92 6.02
CA LEU A 38 6.95 1.51 7.16
C LEU A 38 8.47 1.42 6.94
N ASN A 39 9.13 2.57 6.94
CA ASN A 39 10.49 2.77 6.45
C ASN A 39 10.61 2.27 5.00
N GLU A 40 11.13 1.06 4.82
CA GLU A 40 11.31 0.43 3.51
C GLU A 40 10.60 -0.94 3.43
N GLU A 41 9.87 -1.31 4.48
CA GLU A 41 9.23 -2.62 4.62
C GLU A 41 7.71 -2.55 4.42
N PHE A 42 7.16 -3.57 3.77
CA PHE A 42 5.72 -3.70 3.61
C PHE A 42 5.05 -3.92 4.97
N LEU A 43 4.09 -3.07 5.32
CA LEU A 43 3.34 -3.18 6.57
C LEU A 43 1.97 -3.84 6.35
N MET A 44 1.17 -3.30 5.43
CA MET A 44 -0.19 -3.78 5.17
C MET A 44 -0.70 -3.41 3.77
N SER A 45 -1.77 -4.09 3.34
CA SER A 45 -2.41 -3.84 2.05
C SER A 45 -3.92 -4.01 2.15
N SER A 46 -4.66 -3.19 1.40
CA SER A 46 -6.11 -3.33 1.26
C SER A 46 -6.56 -4.66 0.63
N LEU A 47 -5.63 -5.41 0.02
CA LEU A 47 -5.91 -6.72 -0.60
C LEU A 47 -6.01 -7.86 0.43
N PHE A 48 -5.40 -7.72 1.61
CA PHE A 48 -5.32 -8.78 2.61
C PHE A 48 -5.99 -8.35 3.92
N HIS A 49 -7.32 -8.44 3.96
CA HIS A 49 -8.13 -8.16 5.16
C HIS A 49 -8.16 -9.33 6.16
N ALA A 50 -7.84 -10.55 5.73
CA ALA A 50 -8.03 -11.78 6.52
C ALA A 50 -7.18 -11.88 7.80
N ALA A 51 -6.14 -11.04 7.96
CA ALA A 51 -5.34 -10.97 9.19
C ALA A 51 -5.87 -9.92 10.19
N GLU A 52 -6.85 -9.10 9.79
CA GLU A 52 -7.39 -8.00 10.62
C GLU A 52 -8.56 -8.46 11.52
N ASP A 53 -9.13 -9.64 11.26
CA ASP A 53 -10.33 -10.19 11.91
C ASP A 53 -9.98 -11.18 13.06
N ALA A 54 -9.08 -10.76 13.96
CA ALA A 54 -8.58 -11.57 15.11
C ALA A 54 -9.45 -11.43 16.37
#